data_AF-A0A1Q6YG10-F1
#
_entry.id   AF-A0A1Q6YG10-F1
#
_cell.length_a   1.000
_cell.length_b   1.000
_cell.length_c   1.000
_cell.angle_alpha   90.00
_cell.angle_beta   90.00
_cell.angle_gamma   90.00
#
_symmetry.space_group_name_H-M   'P 1'
#
loop_
_entity.id
_entity.type
_entity.pdbx_description
1 polymer ?
#
loop_
_entity_poly.entity_id
_entity_poly.type
_entity_poly.pdbx_seq_one_letter_code
_entity_poly.pdbx_strand_id
1 'polypeptide(L)'
;SRRYHPDFHAGATPTEQAEALAASARLNAAYRTLRDPIARIDYLVRLEEGRETKEGATDKPKAPPELLAEMFEIQEALAEAKAGGLDETTRRTLTEQRERLLARHAEEEARLIGPLSAVWDGAAPDRRPALLAAFKQALATRAYLRTVIDDLGQALGEGDEIVAHHRH
;
A
#
# COMPACT_ATOMS: atom_id res chain seq x y z
N SER A 1 -19.18 9.98 16.72
CA SER A 1 -19.86 8.73 16.29
C SER A 1 -21.37 8.74 16.54
N ARG A 2 -21.90 9.20 17.68
CA ARG A 2 -23.36 9.14 18.01
C ARG A 2 -24.31 10.08 17.23
N ARG A 3 -23.84 10.93 16.31
CA ARG A 3 -24.67 11.91 15.57
C ARG A 3 -25.16 11.44 14.20
N TYR A 4 -24.67 10.30 13.71
CA TYR A 4 -24.94 9.78 12.35
C TYR A 4 -25.27 8.28 12.34
N HIS A 5 -25.71 7.72 13.48
CA HIS A 5 -26.06 6.30 13.55
C HIS A 5 -27.47 6.09 12.95
N PRO A 6 -27.66 5.15 12.01
CA PRO A 6 -28.93 4.96 11.29
C PRO A 6 -30.12 4.67 12.22
N ASP A 7 -29.86 4.11 13.41
CA ASP A 7 -30.90 3.88 14.43
C ASP A 7 -31.58 5.15 14.96
N PHE A 8 -31.00 6.34 14.80
CA PHE A 8 -31.66 7.61 15.17
C PHE A 8 -32.55 8.18 14.06
N HIS A 9 -32.56 7.58 12.86
CA HIS A 9 -33.27 8.07 11.68
C HIS A 9 -34.32 7.07 11.15
N ALA A 10 -34.70 6.06 11.94
CA ALA A 10 -35.69 5.05 11.54
C ALA A 10 -37.07 5.64 11.16
N GLY A 11 -37.39 6.87 11.60
CA GLY A 11 -38.59 7.63 11.21
C GLY A 11 -38.34 8.83 10.29
N ALA A 12 -37.10 9.02 9.81
CA ALA A 12 -36.73 10.13 8.92
C ALA A 12 -37.15 9.85 7.46
N THR A 13 -37.25 10.89 6.65
CA THR A 13 -37.57 10.75 5.23
C THR A 13 -36.47 9.94 4.49
N PRO A 14 -36.78 9.26 3.38
CA PRO A 14 -35.78 8.52 2.60
C PRO A 14 -34.56 9.37 2.21
N THR A 15 -34.76 10.67 1.97
CA THR A 15 -33.68 11.63 1.69
C THR A 15 -32.76 11.83 2.89
N GLU A 16 -33.32 12.07 4.08
CA GLU A 16 -32.55 12.24 5.32
C GLU A 16 -31.81 10.96 5.71
N GLN A 17 -32.41 9.78 5.48
CA GLN A 17 -31.75 8.50 5.68
C GLN A 17 -30.57 8.31 4.72
N ALA A 18 -30.74 8.66 3.44
CA ALA A 18 -29.67 8.60 2.45
C ALA A 18 -28.52 9.57 2.78
N GLU A 19 -28.83 10.78 3.24
CA GLU A 19 -27.84 11.77 3.70
C GLU A 19 -27.09 11.29 4.93
N ALA A 20 -27.78 10.74 5.93
CA ALA A 20 -27.17 10.17 7.13
C ALA A 20 -26.26 8.98 6.79
N LEU A 21 -26.68 8.11 5.87
CA LEU A 21 -25.89 6.99 5.40
C LEU A 21 -24.62 7.47 4.67
N ALA A 22 -24.75 8.45 3.77
CA ALA A 22 -23.62 9.03 3.05
C ALA A 22 -22.63 9.71 4.02
N ALA A 23 -23.13 10.42 5.04
CA ALA A 23 -22.30 11.03 6.07
C ALA A 23 -21.56 9.98 6.92
N SER A 24 -22.25 8.91 7.31
CA SER A 24 -21.66 7.79 8.04
C SER A 24 -20.60 7.06 7.21
N ALA A 25 -20.85 6.83 5.92
CA ALA A 25 -19.89 6.23 4.99
C ALA A 25 -18.62 7.09 4.87
N ARG A 26 -18.76 8.42 4.70
CA ARG A 26 -17.63 9.36 4.67
C ARG A 26 -16.83 9.35 5.97
N LEU A 27 -17.51 9.29 7.11
CA LEU A 27 -16.86 9.24 8.42
C LEU A 27 -16.06 7.94 8.59
N ASN A 28 -16.63 6.82 8.19
CA ASN A 28 -15.97 5.52 8.26
C ASN A 28 -14.77 5.44 7.33
N ALA A 29 -14.89 5.99 6.11
CA ALA A 29 -13.79 6.11 5.17
C ALA A 29 -12.62 6.90 5.76
N ALA A 30 -12.89 8.12 6.24
CA ALA A 30 -11.89 8.95 6.90
C ALA A 30 -11.24 8.25 8.10
N TYR A 31 -12.04 7.54 8.92
CA TYR A 31 -11.52 6.77 10.05
C TYR A 31 -10.57 5.65 9.61
N ARG A 32 -10.93 4.87 8.59
CA ARG A 32 -10.08 3.78 8.07
C ARG A 32 -8.77 4.34 7.53
N THR A 33 -8.83 5.38 6.69
CA THR A 33 -7.64 6.02 6.11
C THR A 33 -6.71 6.59 7.17
N LEU A 34 -7.24 7.27 8.18
CA LEU A 34 -6.40 7.92 9.21
C LEU A 34 -5.88 6.96 10.28
N ARG A 35 -6.54 5.81 10.47
CA ARG A 35 -6.12 4.75 11.40
C ARG A 35 -4.95 3.94 10.86
N ASP A 36 -4.93 3.65 9.56
CA ASP A 36 -3.80 2.95 8.93
C ASP A 36 -2.65 3.93 8.65
N PRO A 37 -1.45 3.73 9.23
CA PRO A 37 -0.35 4.68 9.07
C PRO A 37 0.09 4.91 7.63
N ILE A 38 0.07 3.85 6.79
CA ILE A 38 0.49 3.94 5.40
C ILE A 38 -0.56 4.68 4.56
N ALA A 39 -1.84 4.36 4.73
CA ALA A 39 -2.94 5.06 4.08
C ALA A 39 -3.00 6.53 4.50
N ARG A 40 -2.68 6.84 5.76
CA ARG A 40 -2.58 8.23 6.24
C ARG A 40 -1.45 8.99 5.56
N ILE A 41 -0.27 8.38 5.41
CA ILE A 41 0.86 8.99 4.70
C ILE A 41 0.51 9.20 3.22
N ASP A 42 -0.08 8.21 2.56
CA ASP A 42 -0.52 8.33 1.17
C ASP A 42 -1.58 9.43 0.98
N TYR A 43 -2.54 9.52 1.90
CA TYR A 43 -3.53 10.61 1.94
C TYR A 43 -2.86 11.98 2.07
N LEU A 44 -1.89 12.12 2.97
CA LEU A 44 -1.11 13.35 3.16
C LEU A 44 -0.39 13.75 1.87
N VAL A 45 0.27 12.79 1.21
CA VAL A 45 0.96 13.05 -0.07
C VAL A 45 -0.01 13.59 -1.11
N ARG A 46 -1.18 12.96 -1.27
CA ARG A 46 -2.20 13.42 -2.22
C ARG A 46 -2.71 14.82 -1.89
N LEU A 47 -2.94 15.10 -0.61
CA LEU A 47 -3.39 16.40 -0.13
C LEU A 47 -2.40 17.51 -0.51
N GLU A 48 -1.10 17.30 -0.25
CA GLU A 48 -0.04 18.25 -0.56
C GLU A 48 0.17 18.44 -2.07
N GLU A 49 -0.10 17.41 -2.88
CA GLU A 49 -0.06 17.48 -4.35
C GLU A 49 -1.35 18.03 -4.99
N GLY A 50 -2.36 18.38 -4.18
CA GLY A 50 -3.65 18.87 -4.67
C GLY A 50 -4.45 17.82 -5.46
N ARG A 51 -4.19 16.53 -5.24
CA ARG A 51 -4.89 15.42 -5.89
C ARG A 51 -6.20 15.08 -5.19
N GLU A 52 -7.08 14.35 -5.88
CA GLU A 52 -8.27 13.80 -5.23
C GLU A 52 -7.89 12.83 -4.11
N THR A 53 -8.43 13.09 -2.91
CA THR A 53 -8.18 12.28 -1.71
C THR A 53 -9.28 11.26 -1.43
N LYS A 54 -10.18 11.02 -2.39
CA LYS A 54 -11.26 10.03 -2.28
C LYS A 54 -10.68 8.61 -2.22
N GLU A 55 -11.34 7.73 -1.46
CA GLU A 55 -11.04 6.30 -1.46
C GLU A 55 -11.05 5.75 -2.89
N GLY A 56 -10.03 4.98 -3.26
CA GLY A 56 -9.92 4.36 -4.58
C GLY A 56 -9.27 5.20 -5.67
N ALA A 57 -8.89 6.46 -5.43
CA ALA A 57 -7.95 7.13 -6.32
C ALA A 57 -6.62 6.35 -6.26
N THR A 58 -6.15 5.81 -7.39
CA THR A 58 -4.94 4.97 -7.45
C THR A 58 -3.94 5.59 -8.41
N ASP A 59 -3.23 6.62 -7.96
CA ASP A 59 -1.99 7.03 -8.62
C ASP A 59 -0.86 6.18 -8.04
N LYS A 60 -0.56 5.05 -8.71
CA LYS A 60 0.60 4.25 -8.32
C LYS A 60 1.86 5.10 -8.55
N PRO A 61 2.63 5.44 -7.51
CA PRO A 61 3.85 6.19 -7.72
C PRO A 61 4.79 5.37 -8.61
N LYS A 62 5.37 6.01 -9.63
CA LYS A 62 6.30 5.34 -10.55
C LYS A 62 7.49 4.83 -9.75
N ALA A 63 7.78 3.53 -9.87
CA ALA A 63 8.94 2.93 -9.23
C ALA A 63 10.22 3.63 -9.73
N PRO A 64 11.19 3.93 -8.84
CA PRO A 64 12.50 4.42 -9.23
C PRO A 64 13.16 3.50 -10.27
N PRO A 65 13.91 4.03 -11.26
CA PRO A 65 14.56 3.23 -12.31
C PRO A 65 15.40 2.07 -11.77
N GLU A 66 16.11 2.30 -10.67
CA GLU A 66 16.93 1.29 -9.99
C GLU A 66 16.12 0.07 -9.51
N LEU A 67 14.84 0.25 -9.14
CA LEU A 67 13.95 -0.84 -8.74
C LEU A 67 13.35 -1.57 -9.93
N LEU A 68 13.20 -0.88 -11.07
CA LEU A 68 12.69 -1.52 -12.29
C LEU A 68 13.68 -2.55 -12.83
N ALA A 69 14.98 -2.24 -12.80
CA ALA A 69 16.02 -3.19 -13.21
C ALA A 69 16.01 -4.46 -12.35
N GLU A 70 15.99 -4.30 -11.02
CA GLU A 70 15.88 -5.43 -10.07
C GLU A 70 14.59 -6.24 -10.31
N MET A 71 13.47 -5.58 -10.65
CA MET A 71 12.22 -6.27 -11.01
C MET A 71 12.40 -7.16 -12.23
N PHE A 72 12.99 -6.62 -13.29
CA PHE A 72 13.18 -7.35 -14.54
C PHE A 72 14.07 -8.58 -14.33
N GLU A 73 15.19 -8.43 -13.61
CA GLU A 73 16.08 -9.54 -13.27
C GLU A 73 15.35 -10.65 -12.50
N ILE A 74 14.53 -10.28 -11.51
CA ILE A 74 13.76 -11.26 -10.73
C ILE A 74 12.67 -11.92 -11.58
N GLN A 75 11.97 -11.15 -12.43
CA GLN A 75 10.95 -11.69 -13.32
C GLN A 75 11.52 -12.64 -14.37
N GLU A 76 12.71 -12.36 -14.90
CA GLU A 76 13.45 -13.25 -15.80
C GLU A 76 13.83 -14.55 -15.09
N ALA A 77 14.43 -14.46 -13.89
CA ALA A 77 14.76 -15.64 -13.09
C ALA A 77 13.53 -16.50 -12.76
N LEU A 78 12.39 -15.87 -12.48
CA LEU A 78 11.11 -16.55 -12.26
C LEU A 78 10.58 -17.23 -13.54
N ALA A 79 10.74 -16.60 -14.70
CA ALA A 79 10.33 -17.18 -15.97
C ALA A 79 11.20 -18.39 -16.34
N GLU A 80 12.51 -18.31 -16.12
CA GLU A 80 13.44 -19.43 -16.31
C GLU A 80 13.11 -20.60 -15.38
N ALA A 81 12.84 -20.32 -14.10
CA ALA A 81 12.45 -21.35 -13.13
C ALA A 81 11.11 -22.03 -13.50
N LYS A 82 10.15 -21.29 -14.07
CA LYS A 82 8.89 -21.85 -14.59
C LYS A 82 9.10 -22.71 -15.83
N ALA A 83 10.03 -22.36 -16.71
CA ALA A 83 10.29 -23.09 -17.94
C ALA A 83 11.17 -24.35 -17.75
N GLY A 84 12.20 -24.25 -16.91
CA GLY A 84 13.17 -25.32 -16.63
C GLY A 84 12.80 -26.24 -15.47
N GLY A 85 11.78 -25.88 -14.69
CA GLY A 85 11.39 -26.56 -13.46
C GLY A 85 12.11 -26.00 -12.23
N LEU A 86 11.40 -26.01 -11.11
CA LEU A 86 11.88 -25.44 -9.85
C LEU A 86 12.66 -26.51 -9.08
N ASP A 87 13.94 -26.66 -9.40
CA ASP A 87 14.83 -27.57 -8.66
C ASP A 87 15.06 -27.06 -7.22
N GLU A 88 15.65 -27.91 -6.38
CA GLU A 88 15.85 -27.58 -4.96
C GLU A 88 16.84 -26.42 -4.73
N THR A 89 17.80 -26.25 -5.63
CA THR A 89 18.77 -25.15 -5.55
C THR A 89 18.09 -23.83 -5.90
N THR A 90 17.36 -23.78 -7.02
CA THR A 90 16.57 -22.63 -7.45
C THR A 90 15.51 -22.27 -6.42
N ARG A 91 14.82 -23.26 -5.84
CA ARG A 91 13.85 -23.03 -4.75
C ARG A 91 14.50 -22.31 -3.58
N ARG A 92 15.62 -22.83 -3.08
CA ARG A 92 16.35 -22.23 -1.96
C ARG A 92 16.77 -20.79 -2.27
N THR A 93 17.34 -20.55 -3.45
CA THR A 93 17.74 -19.21 -3.87
C THR A 93 16.55 -18.24 -3.92
N LEU A 94 15.42 -18.64 -4.50
CA LEU A 94 14.23 -17.79 -4.55
C LEU A 94 13.63 -17.53 -3.16
N THR A 95 13.64 -18.52 -2.27
CA THR A 95 13.23 -18.34 -0.86
C THR A 95 14.13 -17.34 -0.14
N GLU A 96 15.46 -17.47 -0.24
CA GLU A 96 16.41 -16.53 0.36
C GLU A 96 16.24 -15.10 -0.18
N GLN A 97 16.00 -14.95 -1.48
CA GLN A 97 15.71 -13.65 -2.08
C GLN A 97 14.39 -13.07 -1.53
N ARG A 98 13.33 -13.88 -1.42
CA ARG A 98 12.05 -13.45 -0.86
C ARG A 98 12.20 -12.96 0.59
N GLU A 99 12.93 -13.69 1.42
CA GLU A 99 13.21 -13.28 2.81
C GLU A 99 13.96 -11.94 2.89
N ARG A 100 14.97 -11.74 2.02
CA ARG A 100 15.69 -10.47 1.92
C ARG A 100 14.76 -9.32 1.53
N LEU A 101 13.86 -9.53 0.58
CA LEU A 101 12.90 -8.51 0.15
C LEU A 101 11.85 -8.22 1.22
N LEU A 102 11.40 -9.24 1.97
CA LEU A 102 10.51 -9.07 3.13
C LEU A 102 11.16 -8.20 4.21
N ALA A 103 12.43 -8.45 4.55
CA ALA A 103 13.19 -7.62 5.48
C ALA A 103 13.28 -6.16 4.98
N ARG A 104 13.62 -5.96 3.70
CA ARG A 104 13.69 -4.63 3.09
C ARG A 104 12.33 -3.92 3.08
N HIS A 105 11.23 -4.64 2.85
CA HIS A 105 9.87 -4.10 2.92
C HIS A 105 9.54 -3.65 4.35
N ALA A 106 9.88 -4.46 5.35
CA ALA A 106 9.66 -4.13 6.76
C ALA A 106 10.47 -2.90 7.20
N GLU A 107 11.72 -2.79 6.76
CA GLU A 107 12.58 -1.62 7.02
C GLU A 107 12.01 -0.34 6.39
N GLU A 108 11.58 -0.40 5.13
CA GLU A 108 10.97 0.75 4.45
C GLU A 108 9.63 1.14 5.09
N GLU A 109 8.83 0.18 5.53
CA GLU A 109 7.60 0.44 6.27
C GLU A 109 7.90 1.10 7.63
N ALA A 110 8.86 0.58 8.40
CA ALA A 110 9.30 1.16 9.66
C ALA A 110 9.82 2.60 9.46
N ARG A 111 10.57 2.85 8.38
CA ARG A 111 11.07 4.17 8.01
C ARG A 111 9.95 5.16 7.71
N LEU A 112 8.94 4.74 6.94
CA LEU A 112 7.75 5.54 6.61
C LEU A 112 6.99 5.96 7.87
N ILE A 113 6.63 4.98 8.71
CA ILE A 113 5.75 5.22 9.87
C ILE A 113 6.48 5.84 11.07
N GLY A 114 7.80 5.70 11.14
CA GLY A 114 8.63 6.19 12.24
C GLY A 114 9.40 7.45 11.87
N PRO A 115 10.70 7.34 11.55
CA PRO A 115 11.60 8.49 11.43
C PRO A 115 11.19 9.50 10.37
N LEU A 116 10.69 9.06 9.21
CA LEU A 116 10.30 10.01 8.15
C LEU A 116 9.06 10.83 8.56
N SER A 117 8.07 10.17 9.16
CA SER A 117 6.89 10.83 9.73
C SER A 117 7.26 11.78 10.87
N ALA A 118 8.16 11.39 11.78
CA ALA A 118 8.61 12.25 12.86
C ALA A 118 9.32 13.52 12.35
N VAL A 119 10.13 13.40 11.29
CA VAL A 119 10.77 14.56 10.66
C VAL A 119 9.74 15.46 9.99
N TRP A 120 8.73 14.90 9.31
CA TRP A 120 7.64 15.66 8.72
C TRP A 120 6.86 16.49 9.76
N ASP A 121 6.50 15.87 10.88
CA ASP A 121 5.71 16.52 11.93
C ASP A 121 6.41 17.74 12.55
N GLY A 122 7.75 17.74 12.58
CA GLY A 122 8.57 18.85 13.07
C GLY A 122 9.12 19.79 11.98
N ALA A 123 8.83 19.54 10.69
CA ALA A 123 9.47 20.24 9.59
C ALA A 123 8.90 21.65 9.34
N ALA A 124 9.79 22.60 9.11
CA ALA A 124 9.45 23.92 8.57
C ALA A 124 8.90 23.80 7.12
N PRO A 125 8.05 24.73 6.66
CA PRO A 125 7.39 24.65 5.35
C PRO A 125 8.33 24.50 4.15
N ASP A 126 9.52 25.10 4.21
CA ASP A 126 10.56 25.03 3.17
C ASP A 126 11.17 23.63 3.01
N ARG A 127 11.09 22.78 4.05
CA ARG A 127 11.58 21.40 4.04
C ARG A 127 10.54 20.40 3.51
N ARG A 128 9.25 20.78 3.49
CA ARG A 128 8.15 19.89 3.10
C ARG A 128 8.25 19.34 1.68
N PRO A 129 8.67 20.10 0.64
CA PRO A 129 8.79 19.54 -0.71
C PRO A 129 9.78 18.37 -0.79
N ALA A 130 10.91 18.45 -0.08
CA ALA A 130 11.91 17.38 -0.05
C ALA A 130 11.39 16.14 0.69
N LEU A 131 10.67 16.33 1.80
CA LEU A 131 10.06 15.23 2.55
C LEU A 131 8.90 14.58 1.80
N LEU A 132 8.12 15.37 1.07
CA LEU A 132 7.06 14.87 0.18
C LEU A 132 7.64 13.97 -0.92
N ALA A 133 8.77 14.38 -1.53
CA ALA A 133 9.49 13.54 -2.48
C ALA A 133 10.00 12.24 -1.83
N ALA A 134 10.52 12.31 -0.60
CA ALA A 134 10.96 11.13 0.15
C ALA A 134 9.81 10.17 0.48
N PHE A 135 8.64 10.67 0.90
CA PHE A 135 7.44 9.85 1.11
C PHE A 135 7.01 9.14 -0.16
N LYS A 136 6.96 9.87 -1.29
CA LYS A 136 6.60 9.29 -2.59
C LYS A 136 7.57 8.18 -3.01
N GLN A 137 8.86 8.40 -2.84
CA GLN A 137 9.87 7.39 -3.17
C GLN A 137 9.71 6.15 -2.28
N ALA A 138 9.56 6.32 -0.96
CA ALA A 138 9.40 5.20 -0.03
C ALA A 138 8.07 4.43 -0.26
N LEU A 139 6.97 5.13 -0.56
CA LEU A 139 5.70 4.49 -0.95
C LEU A 139 5.84 3.69 -2.25
N ALA A 140 6.57 4.21 -3.25
CA ALA A 140 6.86 3.50 -4.49
C ALA A 140 7.71 2.25 -4.24
N THR A 141 8.77 2.37 -3.44
CA THR A 141 9.63 1.26 -3.04
C THR A 141 8.83 0.17 -2.33
N ARG A 142 7.97 0.54 -1.37
CA ARG A 142 7.10 -0.40 -0.66
C ARG A 142 6.15 -1.15 -1.59
N ALA A 143 5.47 -0.44 -2.50
CA ALA A 143 4.54 -1.04 -3.46
C ALA A 143 5.25 -1.99 -4.43
N TYR A 144 6.45 -1.62 -4.88
CA TYR A 144 7.32 -2.47 -5.67
C TYR A 144 7.71 -3.75 -4.93
N LEU A 145 8.27 -3.63 -3.72
CA LEU A 145 8.71 -4.78 -2.93
C LEU A 145 7.55 -5.74 -2.67
N ARG A 146 6.36 -5.23 -2.34
CA ARG A 146 5.16 -6.05 -2.18
C ARG A 146 4.87 -6.89 -3.43
N THR A 147 4.88 -6.27 -4.61
CA THR A 147 4.60 -6.95 -5.88
C THR A 147 5.57 -8.10 -6.12
N VAL A 148 6.87 -7.86 -5.94
CA VAL A 148 7.90 -8.88 -6.16
C VAL A 148 7.84 -10.00 -5.12
N ILE A 149 7.59 -9.69 -3.85
CA ILE A 149 7.40 -10.68 -2.78
C ILE A 149 6.20 -11.60 -3.10
N ASP A 150 5.11 -11.02 -3.61
CA ASP A 150 3.91 -11.75 -3.99
C ASP A 150 4.19 -12.65 -5.20
N ASP A 151 4.89 -12.15 -6.23
CA ASP A 151 5.30 -12.92 -7.41
C ASP A 151 6.23 -14.10 -7.06
N LEU A 152 7.20 -13.88 -6.16
CA LEU A 152 8.08 -14.93 -5.64
C LEU A 152 7.30 -15.97 -4.83
N GLY A 153 6.36 -15.54 -3.98
CA GLY A 153 5.49 -16.44 -3.21
C GLY A 153 4.64 -17.33 -4.11
N GLN A 154 4.08 -16.78 -5.20
CA GLN A 154 3.35 -17.56 -6.20
C GLN A 154 4.24 -18.59 -6.89
N ALA A 155 5.47 -18.20 -7.28
CA ALA A 155 6.40 -19.12 -7.93
C ALA A 155 6.88 -20.26 -7.02
N LEU A 156 7.01 -19.99 -5.72
CA LEU A 156 7.36 -20.99 -4.70
C LEU A 156 6.20 -21.93 -4.33
N GLY A 157 4.98 -21.68 -4.84
CA GLY A 157 3.79 -22.45 -4.49
C GLY A 157 3.19 -22.07 -3.13
N GLU A 158 3.60 -20.96 -2.55
CA GLU A 158 3.07 -20.40 -1.29
C GLU A 158 1.84 -19.51 -1.51
N GLY A 159 1.40 -19.35 -2.77
CA GLY A 159 0.34 -18.41 -3.17
C GLY A 159 -1.10 -18.91 -3.03
N ASP A 160 -1.34 -20.15 -2.60
CA ASP A 160 -2.63 -20.84 -2.82
C ASP A 160 -3.59 -20.93 -1.62
N GLU A 161 -3.52 -19.99 -0.66
CA GLU A 161 -4.57 -19.86 0.37
C GLU A 161 -5.35 -18.53 0.34
N ILE A 162 -4.92 -17.51 -0.40
CA ILE A 162 -5.53 -16.16 -0.28
C ILE A 162 -6.45 -15.80 -1.49
N VAL A 163 -6.26 -16.39 -2.67
CA VAL A 163 -6.96 -15.93 -3.89
C VAL A 163 -8.30 -16.66 -4.16
N ALA A 164 -8.59 -17.77 -3.47
CA ALA A 164 -9.82 -18.54 -3.71
C ALA A 164 -11.13 -17.87 -3.23
N HIS A 165 -11.08 -16.74 -2.52
CA HIS A 165 -12.28 -16.14 -1.91
C HIS A 165 -12.64 -14.71 -2.35
N HIS A 166 -11.94 -14.09 -3.31
CA HIS A 166 -12.20 -12.68 -3.68
C HIS A 166 -12.60 -12.45 -5.15
N ARG A 167 -13.21 -13.44 -5.80
CA ARG A 167 -13.97 -13.22 -7.04
C ARG A 167 -15.39 -13.76 -6.91
N HIS A 168 -16.26 -13.00 -6.25
CA HIS A 168 -17.69 -12.95 -6.53
C HIS A 168 -18.23 -11.57 -6.13
#